data_AF-A0A2V8ZQT1-F1
#
_entry.id   AF-A0A2V8ZQT1-F1
#
_cell.length_a   1.000
_cell.length_b   1.000
_cell.length_c   1.000
_cell.angle_alpha   90.00
_cell.angle_beta   90.00
_cell.angle_gamma   90.00
#
_symmetry.space_group_name_H-M   'P 1'
#
loop_
_entity.id
_entity.type
_entity.pdbx_description
1 polymer ?
#
loop_
_entity_poly.entity_id
_entity_poly.type
_entity_poly.pdbx_seq_one_letter_code
_entity_poly.pdbx_strand_id
1 'polypeptide(L)'
;MRVWGPGPLIGVAWPKLNPRSAAAGSHDNKNLGGLLFFRPTSEVRKMRRIALRLFPALAAFLIGPLSGQPALAQAPTGPQGGPPSQQQQKPTAPETPAPGQQAPSSGVSISVDVPVVTLDVVAATQHGDLIPNLKKENFRVLDEGVPQAISNFAPTDAPITMVVLMQFSGNAYGWFAAYARYWADALFPNLQQKDWVALETFDMKTRIEVDFTQDKDEVRNAIYHLYFPGFSESNVFDALIETTERLKDVKGKKSILLLASGVDTFSKHTLDQTMKVLRGSDVPIFCVGLGKTWTNFLDSRGSMSPHMDYLQAENQLRTFAQETGGFAWFPQFDGEIPDIFRSVAAFLRHQYSLSFTPSGGGKDGKFHKVKVELVAPDGGPLTIQDQKGKKLKYQVYAREGYQASKPGVGD
;
A
#
# COMPACT_ATOMS: atom_id res chain seq x y z
N MET A 1 -13.38 45.87 -3.86
CA MET A 1 -12.03 45.76 -4.47
C MET A 1 -12.18 45.06 -5.81
N ARG A 2 -12.12 45.80 -6.93
CA ARG A 2 -12.05 45.23 -8.30
C ARG A 2 -10.58 44.99 -8.63
N VAL A 3 -10.26 43.92 -9.38
CA VAL A 3 -9.23 43.91 -10.45
C VAL A 3 -9.23 42.56 -11.20
N TRP A 4 -9.56 42.67 -12.50
CA TRP A 4 -9.10 41.97 -13.73
C TRP A 4 -9.23 40.44 -13.93
N GLY A 5 -9.95 40.09 -15.01
CA GLY A 5 -10.02 38.76 -15.63
C GLY A 5 -9.08 38.61 -16.84
N PRO A 6 -8.96 37.39 -17.40
CA PRO A 6 -7.94 37.07 -18.40
C PRO A 6 -8.41 37.32 -19.85
N GLY A 7 -7.48 37.79 -20.68
CA GLY A 7 -7.62 37.88 -22.14
C GLY A 7 -7.29 36.57 -22.88
N PRO A 8 -7.62 36.44 -24.18
CA PRO A 8 -7.74 35.16 -24.86
C PRO A 8 -6.45 34.75 -25.60
N LEU A 9 -6.20 33.44 -25.72
CA LEU A 9 -5.21 32.87 -26.64
C LEU A 9 -5.86 31.88 -27.63
N ILE A 10 -6.03 32.40 -28.85
CA ILE A 10 -5.86 31.81 -30.18
C ILE A 10 -5.94 30.27 -30.28
N GLY A 11 -7.04 29.78 -30.84
CA GLY A 11 -7.22 28.39 -31.25
C GLY A 11 -6.63 28.10 -32.63
N VAL A 12 -5.85 27.03 -32.72
CA VAL A 12 -5.41 26.42 -33.99
C VAL A 12 -6.38 25.30 -34.34
N ALA A 13 -7.05 25.45 -35.49
CA ALA A 13 -8.03 24.51 -36.01
C ALA A 13 -7.35 23.34 -36.73
N TRP A 14 -7.72 22.11 -36.37
CA TRP A 14 -7.44 20.90 -37.15
C TRP A 14 -8.70 20.50 -37.94
N PRO A 15 -8.61 20.15 -39.23
CA PRO A 15 -9.79 19.80 -40.02
C PRO A 15 -10.28 18.39 -39.71
N LYS A 16 -11.59 18.28 -39.49
CA LYS A 16 -12.35 17.03 -39.39
C LYS A 16 -12.41 16.33 -40.75
N LEU A 17 -12.08 15.04 -40.78
CA LEU A 17 -12.45 14.12 -41.87
C LEU A 17 -13.38 13.06 -41.30
N ASN A 18 -14.56 12.92 -41.92
CA ASN A 18 -15.48 11.80 -41.73
C ASN A 18 -16.17 11.51 -43.09
N PRO A 19 -16.84 10.37 -43.29
CA PRO A 19 -16.38 9.34 -44.21
C PRO A 19 -17.39 9.12 -45.34
N ARG A 20 -16.99 8.48 -46.45
CA ARG A 20 -17.88 7.60 -47.23
C ARG A 20 -17.18 6.90 -48.40
N SER A 21 -17.59 5.64 -48.55
CA SER A 21 -17.66 4.80 -49.77
C SER A 21 -16.37 4.49 -50.55
N ALA A 22 -16.01 3.21 -50.61
CA ALA A 22 -16.34 2.37 -51.77
C ALA A 22 -15.95 0.90 -51.52
N ALA A 23 -16.78 0.01 -52.04
CA ALA A 23 -16.63 -1.43 -52.01
C ALA A 23 -15.85 -1.96 -53.23
N ALA A 24 -15.42 -3.22 -53.10
CA ALA A 24 -15.15 -4.21 -54.15
C ALA A 24 -13.91 -4.04 -55.05
N GLY A 25 -13.18 -5.14 -55.22
CA GLY A 25 -12.14 -5.27 -56.23
C GLY A 25 -11.18 -6.41 -55.94
N SER A 26 -11.64 -7.65 -56.16
CA SER A 26 -10.79 -8.83 -56.33
C SER A 26 -9.80 -8.62 -57.48
N HIS A 27 -8.53 -8.96 -57.28
CA HIS A 27 -7.75 -9.50 -58.38
C HIS A 27 -6.66 -10.45 -57.88
N ASP A 28 -6.74 -11.66 -58.40
CA ASP A 28 -5.70 -12.68 -58.47
C ASP A 28 -4.33 -12.09 -58.84
N ASN A 29 -3.27 -12.56 -58.18
CA ASN A 29 -2.08 -12.92 -58.92
C ASN A 29 -1.45 -14.21 -58.35
N LYS A 30 -1.32 -15.17 -59.25
CA LYS A 30 -0.71 -16.49 -59.06
C LYS A 30 0.80 -16.38 -59.31
N ASN A 31 1.52 -17.40 -58.84
CA ASN A 31 2.87 -17.83 -59.27
C ASN A 31 4.04 -16.94 -58.77
N LEU A 32 5.13 -17.45 -58.17
CA LEU A 32 5.87 -18.70 -58.37
C LEU A 32 6.82 -18.98 -57.18
N GLY A 33 7.08 -20.27 -56.92
CA GLY A 33 8.34 -20.85 -56.41
C GLY A 33 8.63 -20.65 -54.91
N GLY A 34 8.86 -21.65 -54.07
CA GLY A 34 9.55 -22.91 -54.31
C GLY A 34 10.80 -22.99 -53.43
N LEU A 35 10.60 -23.44 -52.18
CA LEU A 35 11.46 -24.32 -51.38
C LEU A 35 13.00 -24.18 -51.52
N LEU A 36 13.68 -23.65 -50.49
CA LEU A 36 15.03 -24.10 -50.12
C LEU A 36 15.18 -24.13 -48.60
N PHE A 37 15.25 -25.36 -48.08
CA PHE A 37 15.71 -25.71 -46.75
C PHE A 37 17.20 -25.39 -46.60
N PHE A 38 17.59 -24.69 -45.53
CA PHE A 38 18.98 -24.67 -45.05
C PHE A 38 19.02 -24.69 -43.51
N ARG A 39 19.34 -25.88 -42.99
CA ARG A 39 20.08 -26.16 -41.73
C ARG A 39 21.17 -27.16 -42.15
N PRO A 40 22.34 -27.29 -41.50
CA PRO A 40 22.68 -27.04 -40.08
C PRO A 40 23.98 -26.18 -39.96
N THR A 41 24.55 -25.80 -38.81
CA THR A 41 25.25 -26.63 -37.82
C THR A 41 25.58 -25.87 -36.53
N SER A 42 25.73 -26.68 -35.47
CA SER A 42 26.34 -26.43 -34.18
C SER A 42 27.66 -25.67 -34.23
N GLU A 43 27.90 -24.79 -33.25
CA GLU A 43 29.12 -24.86 -32.43
C GLU A 43 28.88 -24.22 -31.06
N VAL A 44 29.09 -25.03 -30.04
CA VAL A 44 29.04 -24.67 -28.62
C VAL A 44 30.49 -24.81 -28.14
N ARG A 45 30.94 -23.84 -27.33
CA ARG A 45 31.80 -23.99 -26.14
C ARG A 45 33.09 -23.16 -26.13
N LYS A 46 33.36 -22.65 -24.91
CA LYS A 46 34.63 -22.15 -24.30
C LYS A 46 34.88 -20.65 -24.59
N MET A 47 35.22 -19.80 -23.63
CA MET A 47 36.19 -19.98 -22.54
C MET A 47 35.78 -19.30 -21.23
N ARG A 48 36.17 -19.95 -20.15
CA ARG A 48 36.15 -19.54 -18.75
C ARG A 48 37.59 -19.18 -18.37
N ARG A 49 37.77 -18.25 -17.42
CA ARG A 49 38.96 -17.95 -16.60
C ARG A 49 39.94 -16.90 -17.16
N ILE A 50 39.96 -15.74 -16.51
CA ILE A 50 41.20 -15.08 -16.08
C ILE A 50 41.09 -14.83 -14.58
N ALA A 51 42.16 -15.19 -13.90
CA ALA A 51 42.33 -15.16 -12.46
C ALA A 51 43.19 -13.96 -12.05
N LEU A 52 42.83 -13.38 -10.91
CA LEU A 52 43.72 -13.07 -9.78
C LEU A 52 44.82 -11.99 -9.91
N ARG A 53 44.81 -11.16 -8.85
CA ARG A 53 45.91 -10.38 -8.22
C ARG A 53 46.15 -8.98 -8.79
N LEU A 54 45.98 -7.97 -7.93
CA LEU A 54 47.09 -7.24 -7.30
C LEU A 54 46.57 -6.42 -6.10
N PHE A 55 46.98 -6.80 -4.89
CA PHE A 55 47.11 -5.94 -3.72
C PHE A 55 48.54 -5.42 -3.71
N PRO A 56 48.77 -4.20 -3.19
CA PRO A 56 49.75 -4.11 -2.11
C PRO A 56 49.24 -3.29 -0.91
N ALA A 57 49.77 -3.68 0.23
CA ALA A 57 49.65 -3.05 1.54
C ALA A 57 50.46 -1.76 1.65
N LEU A 58 50.04 -0.86 2.53
CA LEU A 58 50.95 0.03 3.25
C LEU A 58 50.49 0.15 4.72
N ALA A 59 51.40 -0.22 5.62
CA ALA A 59 51.42 0.06 7.05
C ALA A 59 51.75 1.55 7.29
N ALA A 60 51.74 2.20 8.45
CA ALA A 60 51.61 1.82 9.86
C ALA A 60 51.45 3.12 10.70
N PHE A 61 50.95 2.94 11.93
CA PHE A 61 51.25 3.68 13.17
C PHE A 61 50.98 5.20 13.30
N LEU A 62 50.16 5.53 14.31
CA LEU A 62 50.57 6.39 15.43
C LEU A 62 49.73 6.05 16.68
N ILE A 63 50.45 5.62 17.73
CA ILE A 63 49.98 5.36 19.09
C ILE A 63 50.29 6.60 19.94
N GLY A 64 49.37 6.99 20.83
CA GLY A 64 49.64 7.94 21.91
C GLY A 64 48.51 7.95 22.95
N PRO A 65 48.75 7.60 24.22
CA PRO A 65 47.73 7.42 25.25
C PRO A 65 47.56 8.67 26.13
N LEU A 66 46.43 8.82 26.83
CA LEU A 66 46.40 9.41 28.18
C LEU A 66 45.09 9.12 28.92
N SER A 67 45.28 8.55 30.10
CA SER A 67 44.37 8.14 31.16
C SER A 67 43.98 9.33 32.05
N GLY A 68 42.82 9.25 32.74
CA GLY A 68 42.59 10.08 33.95
C GLY A 68 41.14 10.38 34.37
N GLN A 69 40.52 9.43 35.07
CA GLN A 69 39.60 9.53 36.24
C GLN A 69 38.25 10.33 36.23
N PRO A 70 37.23 9.82 36.98
CA PRO A 70 35.99 10.52 37.27
C PRO A 70 36.09 11.34 38.58
N ALA A 71 35.47 12.53 38.61
CA ALA A 71 35.39 13.37 39.81
C ALA A 71 34.13 13.04 40.62
N LEU A 72 34.32 12.72 41.91
CA LEU A 72 33.30 12.71 42.96
C LEU A 72 33.11 14.11 43.58
N ALA A 73 31.94 14.27 44.17
CA ALA A 73 31.33 15.44 44.81
C ALA A 73 32.22 16.35 45.68
N GLN A 74 31.80 17.63 45.80
CA GLN A 74 31.76 18.37 47.07
C GLN A 74 30.87 19.61 46.96
N ALA A 75 29.99 19.80 47.95
CA ALA A 75 29.17 20.99 48.17
C ALA A 75 29.94 22.02 49.04
N PRO A 76 29.70 23.34 48.88
CA PRO A 76 30.14 24.33 49.87
C PRO A 76 29.02 24.70 50.85
N THR A 77 29.40 24.82 52.11
CA THR A 77 28.64 25.25 53.28
C THR A 77 28.77 26.76 53.55
N GLY A 78 27.65 27.38 53.97
CA GLY A 78 27.58 28.54 54.87
C GLY A 78 27.03 29.86 54.29
N PRO A 79 26.50 30.81 55.12
CA PRO A 79 25.86 30.69 56.43
C PRO A 79 24.44 31.30 56.53
N GLN A 80 23.72 30.90 57.59
CA GLN A 80 22.38 31.35 58.00
C GLN A 80 22.34 32.78 58.56
N GLY A 81 21.17 33.44 58.43
CA GLY A 81 20.82 34.66 59.14
C GLY A 81 19.34 35.07 59.03
N GLY A 82 18.45 34.29 59.66
CA GLY A 82 17.25 34.68 60.45
C GLY A 82 16.09 35.59 59.92
N PRO A 83 14.89 35.51 60.55
CA PRO A 83 13.55 35.75 59.95
C PRO A 83 12.80 36.94 60.65
N PRO A 84 11.44 37.10 60.75
CA PRO A 84 10.25 36.37 60.20
C PRO A 84 9.14 37.31 59.59
N SER A 85 8.09 36.89 58.86
CA SER A 85 6.90 36.15 59.32
C SER A 85 5.84 36.00 58.19
N GLN A 86 5.16 34.84 58.17
CA GLN A 86 3.72 34.59 57.85
C GLN A 86 3.24 34.79 56.38
N GLN A 87 2.51 33.88 55.72
CA GLN A 87 1.63 32.75 56.06
C GLN A 87 1.54 31.81 54.83
N GLN A 88 1.48 30.48 55.01
CA GLN A 88 0.31 29.66 54.61
C GLN A 88 0.51 28.21 55.05
N GLN A 89 -0.54 27.65 55.64
CA GLN A 89 -0.62 26.36 56.31
C GLN A 89 -0.44 25.17 55.34
N LYS A 90 0.25 24.13 55.82
CA LYS A 90 0.29 22.79 55.22
C LYS A 90 -0.78 21.93 55.90
N PRO A 91 -1.79 21.43 55.17
CA PRO A 91 -2.78 20.53 55.74
C PRO A 91 -2.22 19.14 56.06
N THR A 92 -2.79 18.60 57.12
CA THR A 92 -2.60 17.32 57.80
C THR A 92 -2.64 16.11 56.87
N ALA A 93 -1.83 15.09 57.19
CA ALA A 93 -1.88 13.77 56.57
C ALA A 93 -3.29 13.15 56.70
N PRO A 94 -3.83 12.50 55.65
CA PRO A 94 -5.06 11.73 55.77
C PRO A 94 -4.86 10.51 56.66
N GLU A 95 -5.74 10.38 57.66
CA GLU A 95 -5.93 9.20 58.50
C GLU A 95 -6.17 7.94 57.66
N THR A 96 -5.56 6.84 58.09
CA THR A 96 -5.95 5.48 57.67
C THR A 96 -7.35 5.18 58.21
N PRO A 97 -8.34 4.80 57.38
CA PRO A 97 -9.64 4.38 57.89
C PRO A 97 -9.52 3.04 58.62
N ALA A 98 -10.14 2.96 59.81
CA ALA A 98 -10.35 1.74 60.57
C ALA A 98 -11.19 0.71 59.78
N PRO A 99 -11.01 -0.61 60.03
CA PRO A 99 -11.65 -1.67 59.26
C PRO A 99 -13.12 -1.78 59.64
N GLY A 100 -14.03 -1.30 58.78
CA GLY A 100 -15.43 -1.23 59.17
C GLY A 100 -16.40 -0.71 58.12
N GLN A 101 -16.22 -1.05 56.85
CA GLN A 101 -17.35 -1.06 55.92
C GLN A 101 -17.11 -2.16 54.90
N GLN A 102 -17.92 -3.22 55.00
CA GLN A 102 -18.02 -4.24 53.96
C GLN A 102 -18.33 -3.52 52.64
N ALA A 103 -17.37 -3.51 51.72
CA ALA A 103 -17.71 -3.40 50.32
C ALA A 103 -18.71 -4.51 50.01
N PRO A 104 -19.78 -4.27 49.25
CA PRO A 104 -20.62 -5.36 48.77
C PRO A 104 -19.74 -6.25 47.87
N SER A 105 -19.21 -7.32 48.45
CA SER A 105 -18.56 -8.39 47.73
C SER A 105 -19.65 -9.24 47.09
N SER A 106 -20.05 -8.87 45.87
CA SER A 106 -20.60 -9.79 44.84
C SER A 106 -21.33 -9.00 43.76
N GLY A 107 -20.58 -8.22 42.98
CA GLY A 107 -20.98 -7.91 41.62
C GLY A 107 -20.07 -8.69 40.71
N VAL A 108 -20.57 -9.76 40.08
CA VAL A 108 -19.85 -10.38 38.96
C VAL A 108 -19.72 -9.30 37.89
N SER A 109 -18.52 -8.72 37.73
CA SER A 109 -18.24 -7.83 36.61
C SER A 109 -18.13 -8.70 35.36
N ILE A 110 -19.24 -8.84 34.64
CA ILE A 110 -19.23 -9.53 33.35
C ILE A 110 -18.56 -8.59 32.34
N SER A 111 -17.28 -8.82 32.08
CA SER A 111 -16.60 -8.23 30.93
C SER A 111 -16.91 -9.10 29.72
N VAL A 112 -17.84 -8.65 28.87
CA VAL A 112 -18.08 -9.30 27.58
C VAL A 112 -17.08 -8.74 26.58
N ASP A 113 -16.16 -9.58 26.13
CA ASP A 113 -15.35 -9.28 24.95
C ASP A 113 -16.28 -9.31 23.71
N VAL A 114 -16.52 -8.14 23.11
CA VAL A 114 -17.38 -8.01 21.93
C VAL A 114 -16.50 -7.77 20.71
N PRO A 115 -16.59 -8.61 19.66
CA PRO A 115 -15.77 -8.40 18.47
C PRO A 115 -16.24 -7.14 17.77
N VAL A 116 -15.31 -6.21 17.54
CA VAL A 116 -15.51 -5.00 16.76
C VAL A 116 -14.81 -5.18 15.42
N VAL A 117 -15.58 -5.07 14.35
CA VAL A 117 -15.04 -5.05 12.99
C VAL A 117 -14.83 -3.60 12.58
N THR A 118 -13.64 -3.29 12.08
CA THR A 118 -13.31 -1.96 11.55
C THR A 118 -13.04 -2.07 10.05
N LEU A 119 -13.68 -1.18 9.29
CA LEU A 119 -13.57 -1.06 7.84
C LEU A 119 -12.99 0.31 7.51
N ASP A 120 -11.93 0.31 6.71
CA ASP A 120 -11.43 1.50 6.06
C ASP A 120 -12.12 1.67 4.71
N VAL A 121 -12.72 2.83 4.49
CA VAL A 121 -13.59 3.09 3.33
C VAL A 121 -13.16 4.33 2.57
N VAL A 122 -12.98 4.20 1.26
CA VAL A 122 -12.79 5.31 0.33
C VAL A 122 -14.00 5.42 -0.57
N ALA A 123 -14.54 6.63 -0.74
CA ALA A 123 -15.53 6.93 -1.75
C ALA A 123 -14.91 7.85 -2.80
N ALA A 124 -14.94 7.45 -4.07
CA ALA A 124 -14.40 8.26 -5.16
C ALA A 124 -15.26 8.19 -6.42
N THR A 125 -15.13 9.19 -7.29
CA THR A 125 -15.74 9.17 -8.63
C THR A 125 -15.05 8.13 -9.51
N GLN A 126 -15.62 7.83 -10.68
CA GLN A 126 -14.95 6.98 -11.68
C GLN A 126 -13.61 7.54 -12.19
N HIS A 127 -13.33 8.83 -11.95
CA HIS A 127 -12.07 9.47 -12.31
C HIS A 127 -11.05 9.45 -11.16
N GLY A 128 -11.37 8.83 -10.02
CA GLY A 128 -10.51 8.75 -8.85
C GLY A 128 -10.61 9.94 -7.90
N ASP A 129 -11.46 10.93 -8.19
CA ASP A 129 -11.67 12.08 -7.31
C ASP A 129 -12.41 11.64 -6.04
N LEU A 130 -11.80 11.90 -4.88
CA LEU A 130 -12.42 11.58 -3.59
C LEU A 130 -13.73 12.34 -3.41
N ILE A 131 -14.70 11.70 -2.75
CA ILE A 131 -15.95 12.31 -2.33
C ILE A 131 -15.78 12.78 -0.88
N PRO A 132 -15.57 14.08 -0.64
CA PRO A 132 -15.30 14.60 0.69
C PRO A 132 -16.60 14.76 1.49
N ASN A 133 -16.44 15.03 2.79
CA ASN A 133 -17.51 15.46 3.69
C ASN A 133 -18.69 14.48 3.79
N LEU A 134 -18.46 13.19 3.54
CA LEU A 134 -19.45 12.17 3.84
C LEU A 134 -19.60 12.06 5.36
N LYS A 135 -20.83 11.87 5.81
CA LYS A 135 -21.17 11.67 7.22
C LYS A 135 -21.51 10.21 7.45
N LYS A 136 -21.54 9.80 8.72
CA LYS A 136 -21.94 8.45 9.15
C LYS A 136 -23.26 8.01 8.50
N GLU A 137 -24.23 8.91 8.41
CA GLU A 137 -25.56 8.62 7.87
C GLU A 137 -25.55 8.35 6.37
N ASN A 138 -24.47 8.71 5.67
CA ASN A 138 -24.29 8.37 4.27
C ASN A 138 -23.81 6.94 4.06
N PHE A 139 -23.50 6.17 5.10
CA PHE A 139 -23.00 4.81 4.97
C PHE A 139 -24.02 3.79 5.46
N ARG A 140 -24.23 2.75 4.65
CA ARG A 140 -24.91 1.52 5.06
C ARG A 140 -23.91 0.38 4.99
N VAL A 141 -23.73 -0.32 6.10
CA VAL A 141 -22.90 -1.52 6.20
C VAL A 141 -23.82 -2.74 6.28
N LEU A 142 -23.59 -3.71 5.41
CA LEU A 142 -24.26 -5.00 5.41
C LEU A 142 -23.22 -6.07 5.74
N ASP A 143 -23.52 -6.91 6.71
CA ASP A 143 -22.73 -8.09 7.09
C ASP A 143 -23.56 -9.34 6.77
N GLU A 144 -23.08 -10.15 5.82
CA GLU A 144 -23.85 -11.27 5.23
C GLU A 144 -25.26 -10.83 4.74
N GLY A 145 -25.34 -9.61 4.19
CA GLY A 145 -26.58 -9.00 3.72
C GLY A 145 -27.47 -8.41 4.82
N VAL A 146 -27.11 -8.57 6.11
CA VAL A 146 -27.84 -8.03 7.25
C VAL A 146 -27.32 -6.63 7.60
N PRO A 147 -28.17 -5.59 7.64
CA PRO A 147 -27.75 -4.25 8.04
C PRO A 147 -27.15 -4.20 9.45
N GLN A 148 -25.99 -3.55 9.56
CA GLN A 148 -25.28 -3.37 10.81
C GLN A 148 -25.29 -1.90 11.25
N ALA A 149 -25.47 -1.69 12.55
CA ALA A 149 -25.36 -0.36 13.13
C ALA A 149 -23.88 0.04 13.23
N ILE A 150 -23.51 1.14 12.57
CA ILE A 150 -22.18 1.71 12.68
C ILE A 150 -22.01 2.25 14.10
N SER A 151 -21.10 1.67 14.89
CA SER A 151 -20.81 2.06 16.27
C SER A 151 -19.81 3.22 16.32
N ASN A 152 -18.82 3.24 15.43
CA ASN A 152 -17.83 4.31 15.32
C ASN A 152 -17.71 4.83 13.88
N PHE A 153 -17.50 6.13 13.73
CA PHE A 153 -17.28 6.80 12.45
C PHE A 153 -16.24 7.90 12.63
N ALA A 154 -15.16 7.86 11.85
CA ALA A 154 -14.18 8.94 11.83
C ALA A 154 -13.58 9.12 10.43
N PRO A 155 -13.49 10.36 9.91
CA PRO A 155 -12.55 10.64 8.84
C PRO A 155 -11.12 10.46 9.37
N THR A 156 -10.27 9.83 8.58
CA THR A 156 -8.88 9.56 8.95
C THR A 156 -7.96 10.63 8.34
N ASP A 157 -7.10 11.23 9.17
CA ASP A 157 -5.94 12.06 8.75
C ASP A 157 -4.63 11.53 9.40
N ALA A 158 -4.57 10.22 9.58
CA ALA A 158 -3.37 9.56 10.09
C ALA A 158 -2.23 9.69 9.06
N PRO A 159 -0.96 9.79 9.51
CA PRO A 159 0.18 9.61 8.63
C PRO A 159 0.08 8.29 7.85
N ILE A 160 0.53 8.30 6.61
CA ILE A 160 0.66 7.06 5.85
C ILE A 160 1.81 6.26 6.43
N THR A 161 1.60 4.98 6.71
CA THR A 161 2.66 4.00 6.96
C THR A 161 2.53 2.94 5.89
N MET A 162 3.50 2.83 4.99
CA MET A 162 3.42 1.87 3.88
C MET A 162 4.73 1.18 3.57
N VAL A 163 4.65 -0.07 3.14
CA VAL A 163 5.73 -0.78 2.46
C VAL A 163 5.49 -0.66 0.96
N VAL A 164 6.45 -0.09 0.23
CA VAL A 164 6.50 -0.22 -1.22
C VAL A 164 7.12 -1.59 -1.50
N LEU A 165 6.29 -2.56 -1.87
CA LEU A 165 6.71 -3.91 -2.22
C LEU A 165 6.83 -4.00 -3.74
N MET A 166 8.07 -3.96 -4.24
CA MET A 166 8.33 -3.82 -5.67
C MET A 166 8.95 -5.09 -6.26
N GLN A 167 8.33 -5.59 -7.33
CA GLN A 167 8.94 -6.66 -8.12
C GLN A 167 10.26 -6.16 -8.72
N PHE A 168 11.32 -6.93 -8.50
CA PHE A 168 12.63 -6.67 -9.07
C PHE A 168 13.27 -8.00 -9.47
N SER A 169 12.88 -8.48 -10.65
CA SER A 169 13.24 -9.80 -11.19
C SER A 169 13.94 -9.70 -12.55
N GLY A 170 14.81 -10.66 -12.87
CA GLY A 170 15.64 -10.71 -14.08
C GLY A 170 14.87 -10.70 -15.40
N ASN A 171 13.71 -11.35 -15.44
CA ASN A 171 12.88 -11.48 -16.66
C ASN A 171 12.32 -10.14 -17.18
N ALA A 172 12.19 -9.15 -16.31
CA ALA A 172 11.72 -7.81 -16.64
C ALA A 172 12.68 -6.73 -16.12
N TYR A 173 13.88 -7.11 -15.72
CA TYR A 173 14.87 -6.26 -15.05
C TYR A 173 15.16 -4.97 -15.83
N GLY A 174 15.47 -5.07 -17.13
CA GLY A 174 15.82 -3.89 -17.93
C GLY A 174 14.68 -2.87 -18.01
N TRP A 175 13.44 -3.30 -17.79
CA TRP A 175 12.27 -2.44 -17.73
C TRP A 175 12.03 -1.97 -16.29
N PHE A 176 11.90 -2.86 -15.31
CA PHE A 176 11.70 -2.48 -13.91
C PHE A 176 12.82 -1.55 -13.39
N ALA A 177 14.09 -1.82 -13.69
CA ALA A 177 15.19 -0.96 -13.27
C ALA A 177 15.18 0.42 -13.96
N ALA A 178 14.78 0.48 -15.24
CA ALA A 178 14.69 1.73 -15.98
C ALA A 178 13.52 2.61 -15.48
N TYR A 179 12.38 1.98 -15.18
CA TYR A 179 11.15 2.69 -14.83
C TYR A 179 10.95 2.87 -13.32
N ALA A 180 11.57 2.06 -12.46
CA ALA A 180 11.46 2.22 -11.01
C ALA A 180 11.90 3.61 -10.53
N ARG A 181 12.91 4.20 -11.17
CA ARG A 181 13.34 5.58 -10.89
C ARG A 181 12.24 6.59 -11.21
N TYR A 182 11.62 6.44 -12.39
CA TYR A 182 10.48 7.25 -12.80
C TYR A 182 9.29 7.07 -11.84
N TRP A 183 9.03 5.85 -11.38
CA TRP A 183 7.96 5.59 -10.41
C TRP A 183 8.24 6.22 -9.05
N ALA A 184 9.48 6.17 -8.58
CA ALA A 184 9.90 6.83 -7.35
C ALA A 184 9.68 8.36 -7.43
N ASP A 185 10.12 8.97 -8.54
CA ASP A 185 9.94 10.39 -8.81
C ASP A 185 8.46 10.79 -8.95
N ALA A 186 7.60 9.87 -9.40
CA ALA A 186 6.17 10.09 -9.50
C ALA A 186 5.43 9.86 -8.17
N LEU A 187 5.89 8.95 -7.30
CA LEU A 187 5.23 8.58 -6.05
C LEU A 187 5.54 9.55 -4.92
N PHE A 188 6.82 9.72 -4.58
CA PHE A 188 7.24 10.38 -3.34
C PHE A 188 6.83 11.86 -3.21
N PRO A 189 6.69 12.66 -4.29
CA PRO A 189 6.17 14.02 -4.17
C PRO A 189 4.73 14.11 -3.65
N ASN A 190 3.96 13.02 -3.68
CA ASN A 190 2.58 13.00 -3.16
C ASN A 190 2.52 12.67 -1.66
N LEU A 191 3.66 12.39 -1.02
CA LEU A 191 3.75 12.05 0.39
C LEU A 191 4.13 13.27 1.24
N GLN A 192 3.68 13.26 2.48
CA GLN A 192 4.01 14.28 3.47
C GLN A 192 5.24 13.87 4.29
N GLN A 193 5.89 14.86 4.91
CA GLN A 193 7.05 14.60 5.78
C GLN A 193 6.73 13.61 6.90
N LYS A 194 5.52 13.67 7.49
CA LYS A 194 5.09 12.77 8.57
C LYS A 194 4.89 11.30 8.17
N ASP A 195 4.81 11.00 6.87
CA ASP A 195 4.54 9.65 6.39
C ASP A 195 5.77 8.73 6.50
N TRP A 196 5.55 7.48 6.86
CA TRP A 196 6.56 6.43 6.96
C TRP A 196 6.51 5.53 5.73
N VAL A 197 7.67 5.31 5.11
CA VAL A 197 7.82 4.45 3.95
C VAL A 197 8.95 3.47 4.20
N ALA A 198 8.72 2.20 3.91
CA ALA A 198 9.75 1.18 3.75
C ALA A 198 9.79 0.71 2.30
N LEU A 199 10.94 0.20 1.86
CA LEU A 199 11.09 -0.41 0.54
C LEU A 199 11.52 -1.86 0.69
N GLU A 200 10.70 -2.72 0.11
CA GLU A 200 11.02 -4.13 -0.06
C GLU A 200 11.02 -4.47 -1.55
N THR A 201 12.02 -5.24 -1.99
CA THR A 201 12.02 -5.80 -3.34
C THR A 201 11.83 -7.30 -3.30
N PHE A 202 11.35 -7.88 -4.39
CA PHE A 202 11.28 -9.33 -4.49
C PHE A 202 11.61 -9.88 -5.89
N ASP A 203 12.27 -11.03 -5.88
CA ASP A 203 12.40 -11.98 -6.99
C ASP A 203 11.93 -13.37 -6.52
N MET A 204 12.83 -14.36 -6.38
CA MET A 204 12.58 -15.55 -5.57
C MET A 204 12.57 -15.27 -4.06
N LYS A 205 13.18 -14.16 -3.63
CA LYS A 205 13.32 -13.77 -2.23
C LYS A 205 12.87 -12.34 -2.02
N THR A 206 12.16 -12.10 -0.93
CA THR A 206 11.89 -10.75 -0.43
C THR A 206 13.14 -10.19 0.24
N ARG A 207 13.45 -8.91 -0.01
CA ARG A 207 14.59 -8.19 0.54
C ARG A 207 14.13 -6.84 1.04
N ILE A 208 14.48 -6.51 2.28
CA ILE A 208 14.32 -5.17 2.82
C ILE A 208 15.49 -4.34 2.31
N GLU A 209 15.20 -3.38 1.44
CA GLU A 209 16.21 -2.44 0.93
C GLU A 209 16.35 -1.24 1.87
N VAL A 210 15.22 -0.77 2.42
CA VAL A 210 15.15 0.31 3.40
C VAL A 210 14.05 0.00 4.40
N ASP A 211 14.35 0.08 5.70
CA ASP A 211 13.33 -0.02 6.74
C ASP A 211 12.47 1.25 6.80
N PHE A 212 11.44 1.31 7.65
CA PHE A 212 10.55 2.46 7.79
C PHE A 212 11.33 3.73 8.10
N THR A 213 11.26 4.67 7.18
CA THR A 213 11.89 5.99 7.28
C THR A 213 10.90 7.09 6.90
N GLN A 214 11.10 8.28 7.46
CA GLN A 214 10.42 9.50 7.02
C GLN A 214 11.25 10.26 5.97
N ASP A 215 12.48 9.84 5.71
CA ASP A 215 13.33 10.35 4.64
C ASP A 215 13.01 9.63 3.32
N LYS A 216 12.24 10.28 2.45
CA LYS A 216 11.83 9.71 1.16
C LYS A 216 13.00 9.69 0.17
N ASP A 217 14.01 10.52 0.39
CA ASP A 217 15.20 10.56 -0.45
C ASP A 217 16.08 9.33 -0.17
N GLU A 218 16.10 8.82 1.06
CA GLU A 218 16.73 7.53 1.39
C GLU A 218 16.13 6.39 0.55
N VAL A 219 14.80 6.31 0.51
CA VAL A 219 14.08 5.29 -0.29
C VAL A 219 14.29 5.49 -1.78
N ARG A 220 14.20 6.74 -2.27
CA ARG A 220 14.48 7.08 -3.68
C ARG A 220 15.90 6.68 -4.07
N ASN A 221 16.88 6.97 -3.23
CA ASN A 221 18.27 6.62 -3.46
C ASN A 221 18.46 5.09 -3.47
N ALA A 222 17.80 4.34 -2.59
CA ALA A 222 17.85 2.87 -2.63
C ALA A 222 17.34 2.31 -3.97
N ILE A 223 16.21 2.82 -4.48
CA ILE A 223 15.69 2.47 -5.81
C ILE A 223 16.72 2.77 -6.91
N TYR A 224 17.46 3.88 -6.80
CA TYR A 224 18.42 4.30 -7.83
C TYR A 224 19.64 3.38 -7.88
N HIS A 225 20.00 2.79 -6.73
CA HIS A 225 21.14 1.90 -6.54
C HIS A 225 20.79 0.41 -6.67
N LEU A 226 19.53 0.07 -7.00
CA LEU A 226 19.18 -1.29 -7.37
C LEU A 226 20.02 -1.73 -8.56
N TYR A 227 20.90 -2.71 -8.33
CA TYR A 227 21.86 -3.17 -9.33
C TYR A 227 21.26 -4.26 -10.20
N PHE A 228 21.56 -5.54 -9.96
CA PHE A 228 20.94 -6.65 -10.68
C PHE A 228 20.16 -7.55 -9.72
N PRO A 229 18.98 -8.04 -10.12
CA PRO A 229 18.22 -9.00 -9.33
C PRO A 229 18.99 -10.33 -9.25
N GLY A 230 18.76 -11.08 -8.17
CA GLY A 230 19.42 -12.36 -7.98
C GLY A 230 18.87 -13.45 -8.90
N PHE A 231 17.58 -13.33 -9.26
CA PHE A 231 16.81 -14.36 -9.95
C PHE A 231 15.85 -13.77 -11.00
N SER A 232 15.44 -14.59 -11.97
CA SER A 232 14.49 -14.19 -13.04
C SER A 232 13.04 -14.33 -12.62
N GLU A 233 12.80 -15.11 -11.59
CA GLU A 233 11.54 -15.47 -10.98
C GLU A 233 10.91 -14.31 -10.21
N SER A 234 9.59 -14.37 -10.02
CA SER A 234 8.76 -13.40 -9.32
C SER A 234 7.82 -14.16 -8.39
N ASN A 235 8.17 -14.25 -7.11
CA ASN A 235 7.40 -14.94 -6.09
C ASN A 235 6.51 -13.96 -5.33
N VAL A 236 5.44 -13.50 -6.00
CA VAL A 236 4.50 -12.48 -5.49
C VAL A 236 3.79 -12.98 -4.23
N PHE A 237 3.41 -14.25 -4.19
CA PHE A 237 2.66 -14.82 -3.07
C PHE A 237 3.50 -14.90 -1.80
N ASP A 238 4.73 -15.42 -1.90
CA ASP A 238 5.66 -15.47 -0.77
C ASP A 238 5.99 -14.05 -0.28
N ALA A 239 6.24 -13.11 -1.19
CA ALA A 239 6.55 -11.72 -0.84
C ALA A 239 5.40 -11.03 -0.09
N LEU A 240 4.16 -11.23 -0.53
CA LEU A 240 2.97 -10.70 0.17
C LEU A 240 2.81 -11.30 1.57
N ILE A 241 2.99 -12.61 1.72
CA ILE A 241 2.89 -13.28 3.03
C ILE A 241 3.98 -12.78 3.97
N GLU A 242 5.24 -12.77 3.53
CA GLU A 242 6.38 -12.35 4.33
C GLU A 242 6.26 -10.89 4.77
N THR A 243 5.88 -9.99 3.85
CA THR A 243 5.65 -8.56 4.16
C THR A 243 4.49 -8.39 5.13
N THR A 244 3.39 -9.13 4.93
CA THR A 244 2.21 -9.06 5.81
C THR A 244 2.54 -9.56 7.22
N GLU A 245 3.33 -10.63 7.35
CA GLU A 245 3.77 -11.16 8.63
C GLU A 245 4.62 -10.14 9.38
N ARG A 246 5.61 -9.54 8.70
CA ARG A 246 6.46 -8.48 9.26
C ARG A 246 5.67 -7.29 9.77
N LEU A 247 4.59 -6.95 9.08
CA LEU A 247 3.74 -5.82 9.42
C LEU A 247 2.91 -6.02 10.70
N LYS A 248 2.74 -7.25 11.21
CA LYS A 248 1.98 -7.49 12.45
C LYS A 248 2.52 -6.73 13.66
N ASP A 249 3.83 -6.56 13.73
CA ASP A 249 4.50 -5.84 14.84
C ASP A 249 4.49 -4.31 14.66
N VAL A 250 4.07 -3.82 13.49
CA VAL A 250 3.96 -2.39 13.20
C VAL A 250 2.65 -1.86 13.77
N LYS A 251 2.77 -0.88 14.67
CA LYS A 251 1.62 -0.24 15.32
C LYS A 251 0.93 0.76 14.39
N GLY A 252 -0.38 0.87 14.56
CA GLY A 252 -1.19 1.83 13.83
C GLY A 252 -1.53 1.37 12.42
N LYS A 253 -2.07 2.31 11.63
CA LYS A 253 -2.53 2.05 10.27
C LYS A 253 -1.33 1.85 9.35
N LYS A 254 -1.31 0.72 8.66
CA LYS A 254 -0.22 0.23 7.83
C LYS A 254 -0.78 -0.34 6.53
N SER A 255 0.00 -0.32 5.46
CA SER A 255 -0.45 -0.76 4.14
C SER A 255 0.70 -1.28 3.30
N ILE A 256 0.39 -2.04 2.26
CA ILE A 256 1.35 -2.46 1.24
C ILE A 256 0.96 -1.78 -0.07
N LEU A 257 1.91 -1.11 -0.71
CA LEU A 257 1.83 -0.70 -2.12
C LEU A 257 2.62 -1.71 -2.95
N LEU A 258 1.92 -2.65 -3.59
CA LEU A 258 2.50 -3.66 -4.46
C LEU A 258 2.68 -3.11 -5.88
N LEU A 259 3.93 -3.04 -6.34
CA LEU A 259 4.29 -2.69 -7.73
C LEU A 259 4.81 -3.95 -8.42
N ALA A 260 3.95 -4.63 -9.19
CA ALA A 260 4.30 -5.92 -9.76
C ALA A 260 3.55 -6.20 -11.06
N SER A 261 4.06 -7.15 -11.86
CA SER A 261 3.30 -7.68 -12.99
C SER A 261 2.12 -8.54 -12.54
N GLY A 262 2.19 -9.08 -11.31
CA GLY A 262 1.23 -10.01 -10.72
C GLY A 262 1.44 -11.47 -11.11
N VAL A 263 2.39 -11.76 -12.01
CA VAL A 263 2.74 -13.13 -12.38
C VAL A 263 3.55 -13.74 -11.25
N ASP A 264 3.04 -14.83 -10.68
CA ASP A 264 3.74 -15.67 -9.73
C ASP A 264 4.44 -16.84 -10.44
N THR A 265 5.66 -17.17 -10.03
CA THR A 265 6.46 -18.22 -10.68
C THR A 265 6.67 -19.46 -9.82
N PHE A 266 7.35 -19.32 -8.68
CA PHE A 266 7.78 -20.45 -7.85
C PHE A 266 7.56 -20.13 -6.38
N SER A 267 6.47 -19.41 -6.06
CA SER A 267 6.13 -19.23 -4.65
C SER A 267 5.87 -20.59 -4.02
N LYS A 268 6.33 -20.75 -2.78
CA LYS A 268 6.08 -21.94 -1.98
C LYS A 268 4.60 -22.04 -1.60
N HIS A 269 3.95 -20.89 -1.46
CA HIS A 269 2.54 -20.80 -1.13
C HIS A 269 1.68 -20.75 -2.40
N THR A 270 0.49 -21.35 -2.32
CA THR A 270 -0.53 -21.22 -3.37
C THR A 270 -1.32 -19.93 -3.22
N LEU A 271 -2.10 -19.57 -4.26
CA LEU A 271 -3.06 -18.47 -4.19
C LEU A 271 -4.01 -18.61 -2.99
N ASP A 272 -4.56 -19.80 -2.75
CA ASP A 272 -5.50 -20.04 -1.65
C ASP A 272 -4.85 -19.85 -0.27
N GLN A 273 -3.61 -20.33 -0.10
CA GLN A 273 -2.85 -20.13 1.13
C GLN A 273 -2.56 -18.65 1.37
N THR A 274 -2.18 -17.93 0.32
CA THR A 274 -1.96 -16.48 0.33
C THR A 274 -3.22 -15.74 0.73
N MET A 275 -4.34 -16.00 0.05
CA MET A 275 -5.63 -15.38 0.35
C MET A 275 -6.08 -15.62 1.79
N LYS A 276 -5.79 -16.80 2.35
CA LYS A 276 -6.08 -17.10 3.76
C LYS A 276 -5.31 -16.20 4.72
N VAL A 277 -4.04 -15.93 4.44
CA VAL A 277 -3.21 -14.99 5.24
C VAL A 277 -3.74 -13.56 5.07
N LEU A 278 -3.97 -13.13 3.83
CA LEU A 278 -4.40 -11.77 3.52
C LEU A 278 -5.76 -11.42 4.14
N ARG A 279 -6.75 -12.32 4.05
CA ARG A 279 -8.08 -12.11 4.67
C ARG A 279 -8.05 -12.01 6.19
N GLY A 280 -7.08 -12.67 6.83
CA GLY A 280 -6.86 -12.62 8.27
C GLY A 280 -6.02 -11.43 8.73
N SER A 281 -5.47 -10.65 7.80
CA SER A 281 -4.65 -9.48 8.07
C SER A 281 -5.49 -8.20 8.21
N ASP A 282 -4.95 -7.22 8.94
CA ASP A 282 -5.42 -5.84 9.01
C ASP A 282 -4.67 -4.91 8.04
N VAL A 283 -3.84 -5.47 7.15
CA VAL A 283 -3.01 -4.74 6.18
C VAL A 283 -3.71 -4.65 4.82
N PRO A 284 -4.27 -3.49 4.42
CA PRO A 284 -4.74 -3.27 3.06
C PRO A 284 -3.60 -3.28 2.04
N ILE A 285 -3.85 -3.92 0.90
CA ILE A 285 -2.92 -4.00 -0.23
C ILE A 285 -3.42 -3.17 -1.40
N PHE A 286 -2.63 -2.17 -1.78
CA PHE A 286 -2.82 -1.34 -2.95
C PHE A 286 -1.92 -1.87 -4.08
N CYS A 287 -2.50 -2.28 -5.20
CA CYS A 287 -1.76 -2.90 -6.30
C CYS A 287 -1.64 -1.93 -7.47
N VAL A 288 -0.45 -1.76 -8.02
CA VAL A 288 -0.25 -1.20 -9.36
C VAL A 288 0.26 -2.34 -10.24
N GLY A 289 -0.63 -2.85 -11.09
CA GLY A 289 -0.40 -3.97 -11.99
C GLY A 289 0.35 -3.54 -13.25
N LEU A 290 1.64 -3.83 -13.29
CA LEU A 290 2.57 -3.42 -14.34
C LEU A 290 2.67 -4.43 -15.50
N GLY A 291 1.85 -5.47 -15.48
CA GLY A 291 1.84 -6.50 -16.52
C GLY A 291 1.48 -5.94 -17.88
N LYS A 292 0.45 -5.08 -17.95
CA LYS A 292 -0.06 -4.55 -19.22
C LYS A 292 0.93 -3.59 -19.89
N THR A 293 1.54 -2.68 -19.12
CA THR A 293 2.59 -1.77 -19.60
C THR A 293 3.77 -2.57 -20.15
N TRP A 294 4.16 -3.64 -19.46
CA TRP A 294 5.21 -4.55 -19.93
C TRP A 294 4.83 -5.31 -21.21
N THR A 295 3.62 -5.89 -21.29
CA THR A 295 3.18 -6.59 -22.52
C THR A 295 3.10 -5.64 -23.71
N ASN A 296 2.59 -4.42 -23.52
CA ASN A 296 2.49 -3.43 -24.59
C ASN A 296 3.88 -2.99 -25.06
N PHE A 297 4.84 -2.86 -24.14
CA PHE A 297 6.24 -2.59 -24.47
C PHE A 297 6.86 -3.72 -25.29
N LEU A 298 6.64 -4.98 -24.91
CA LEU A 298 7.11 -6.14 -25.68
C LEU A 298 6.50 -6.20 -27.08
N ASP A 299 5.19 -5.99 -27.19
CA ASP A 299 4.46 -5.99 -28.46
C ASP A 299 4.98 -4.87 -29.38
N SER A 300 5.27 -3.69 -28.83
CA SER A 300 5.84 -2.55 -29.60
C SER A 300 7.22 -2.86 -30.19
N ARG A 301 7.94 -3.84 -29.62
CA ARG A 301 9.24 -4.32 -30.08
C ARG A 301 9.12 -5.56 -30.98
N GLY A 302 7.92 -5.94 -31.39
CA GLY A 302 7.66 -7.12 -32.22
C GLY A 302 7.91 -8.44 -31.49
N SER A 303 7.96 -8.43 -30.15
CA SER A 303 8.11 -9.64 -29.34
C SER A 303 6.74 -10.25 -29.06
N MET A 304 6.67 -11.59 -29.01
CA MET A 304 5.44 -12.29 -28.66
C MET A 304 5.29 -12.32 -27.13
N SER A 305 4.36 -11.54 -26.60
CA SER A 305 4.07 -11.49 -25.17
C SER A 305 3.07 -12.58 -24.75
N PRO A 306 3.22 -13.21 -23.56
CA PRO A 306 2.24 -14.18 -23.07
C PRO A 306 1.03 -13.45 -22.42
N HIS A 307 0.18 -12.80 -23.23
CA HIS A 307 -0.93 -11.96 -22.75
C HIS A 307 -1.89 -12.66 -21.77
N MET A 308 -2.08 -13.97 -21.91
CA MET A 308 -3.00 -14.73 -21.05
C MET A 308 -2.54 -14.81 -19.59
N ASP A 309 -1.24 -14.99 -19.36
CA ASP A 309 -0.68 -15.08 -18.00
C ASP A 309 -0.86 -13.75 -17.27
N TYR A 310 -0.67 -12.62 -17.99
CA TYR A 310 -0.84 -11.30 -17.41
C TYR A 310 -2.31 -10.93 -17.12
N LEU A 311 -3.28 -11.45 -17.89
CA LEU A 311 -4.69 -11.26 -17.57
C LEU A 311 -5.08 -12.01 -16.28
N GLN A 312 -4.55 -13.22 -16.09
CA GLN A 312 -4.76 -13.97 -14.85
C GLN A 312 -4.11 -13.25 -13.66
N ALA A 313 -2.87 -12.79 -13.84
CA ALA A 313 -2.14 -11.99 -12.86
C ALA A 313 -2.90 -10.72 -12.46
N GLU A 314 -3.45 -9.98 -13.43
CA GLU A 314 -4.26 -8.78 -13.17
C GLU A 314 -5.49 -9.11 -12.30
N ASN A 315 -6.20 -10.19 -12.62
CA ASN A 315 -7.34 -10.61 -11.80
C ASN A 315 -6.93 -10.99 -10.38
N GLN A 316 -5.77 -11.65 -10.20
CA GLN A 316 -5.25 -11.97 -8.87
C GLN A 316 -4.91 -10.70 -8.07
N LEU A 317 -4.21 -9.74 -8.66
CA LEU A 317 -3.90 -8.45 -8.03
C LEU A 317 -5.17 -7.69 -7.61
N ARG A 318 -6.22 -7.75 -8.44
CA ARG A 318 -7.52 -7.17 -8.13
C ARG A 318 -8.15 -7.84 -6.91
N THR A 319 -8.12 -9.17 -6.85
CA THR A 319 -8.63 -9.93 -5.70
C THR A 319 -7.85 -9.62 -4.41
N PHE A 320 -6.51 -9.53 -4.46
CA PHE A 320 -5.71 -9.14 -3.28
C PHE A 320 -6.14 -7.80 -2.71
N ALA A 321 -6.31 -6.80 -3.58
CA ALA A 321 -6.73 -5.48 -3.18
C ALA A 321 -8.14 -5.47 -2.59
N GLN A 322 -9.11 -6.08 -3.27
CA GLN A 322 -10.52 -6.09 -2.85
C GLN A 322 -10.73 -6.78 -1.50
N GLU A 323 -10.06 -7.91 -1.28
CA GLU A 323 -10.25 -8.73 -0.08
C GLU A 323 -9.53 -8.15 1.15
N THR A 324 -8.53 -7.29 0.94
CA THR A 324 -7.81 -6.59 2.02
C THR A 324 -8.30 -5.15 2.24
N GLY A 325 -9.18 -4.63 1.37
CA GLY A 325 -9.71 -3.27 1.44
C GLY A 325 -8.80 -2.21 0.83
N GLY A 326 -7.84 -2.61 0.00
CA GLY A 326 -7.09 -1.70 -0.87
C GLY A 326 -7.74 -1.55 -2.25
N PHE A 327 -6.93 -1.09 -3.22
CA PHE A 327 -7.38 -0.89 -4.59
C PHE A 327 -6.31 -1.27 -5.61
N ALA A 328 -6.72 -1.65 -6.82
CA ALA A 328 -5.82 -2.10 -7.88
C ALA A 328 -5.95 -1.25 -9.15
N TRP A 329 -4.83 -0.66 -9.59
CA TRP A 329 -4.70 0.11 -10.82
C TRP A 329 -3.95 -0.70 -11.89
N PHE A 330 -4.41 -0.63 -13.14
CA PHE A 330 -3.86 -1.36 -14.27
C PHE A 330 -3.59 -0.40 -15.43
N PRO A 331 -2.49 0.38 -15.36
CA PRO A 331 -2.12 1.33 -16.41
C PRO A 331 -1.95 0.63 -17.75
N GLN A 332 -2.42 1.26 -18.83
CA GLN A 332 -2.17 0.79 -20.20
C GLN A 332 -0.80 1.27 -20.70
N PHE A 333 -0.34 2.43 -20.23
CA PHE A 333 0.97 3.00 -20.57
C PHE A 333 1.56 3.79 -19.39
N ASP A 334 2.88 4.02 -19.42
CA ASP A 334 3.61 4.63 -18.30
C ASP A 334 3.15 6.06 -17.96
N GLY A 335 2.60 6.80 -18.93
CA GLY A 335 2.08 8.15 -18.74
C GLY A 335 0.89 8.25 -17.77
N GLU A 336 0.22 7.13 -17.45
CA GLU A 336 -0.87 7.09 -16.45
C GLU A 336 -0.34 7.00 -15.00
N ILE A 337 0.92 6.58 -14.82
CA ILE A 337 1.50 6.29 -13.50
C ILE A 337 1.48 7.50 -12.54
N PRO A 338 1.81 8.75 -12.96
CA PRO A 338 1.77 9.89 -12.05
C PRO A 338 0.39 10.14 -11.45
N ASP A 339 -0.68 10.01 -12.24
CA ASP A 339 -2.05 10.19 -11.75
C ASP A 339 -2.51 9.01 -10.88
N ILE A 340 -2.03 7.81 -11.18
CA ILE A 340 -2.23 6.63 -10.31
C ILE A 340 -1.58 6.86 -8.95
N PHE A 341 -0.32 7.31 -8.87
CA PHE A 341 0.34 7.51 -7.58
C PHE A 341 -0.23 8.69 -6.78
N ARG A 342 -0.70 9.73 -7.46
CA ARG A 342 -1.51 10.79 -6.83
C ARG A 342 -2.76 10.19 -6.18
N SER A 343 -3.44 9.28 -6.89
CA SER A 343 -4.63 8.58 -6.38
C SER A 343 -4.28 7.64 -5.22
N VAL A 344 -3.18 6.89 -5.29
CA VAL A 344 -2.67 6.03 -4.21
C VAL A 344 -2.48 6.83 -2.93
N ALA A 345 -1.74 7.94 -2.99
CA ALA A 345 -1.49 8.79 -1.83
C ALA A 345 -2.78 9.38 -1.26
N ALA A 346 -3.70 9.82 -2.13
CA ALA A 346 -5.01 10.33 -1.73
C ALA A 346 -5.86 9.25 -1.04
N PHE A 347 -5.91 8.03 -1.59
CA PHE A 347 -6.68 6.91 -1.06
C PHE A 347 -6.12 6.42 0.27
N LEU A 348 -4.79 6.40 0.45
CA LEU A 348 -4.15 6.03 1.70
C LEU A 348 -4.42 7.04 2.82
N ARG A 349 -4.38 8.34 2.48
CA ARG A 349 -4.55 9.43 3.44
C ARG A 349 -6.01 9.64 3.83
N HIS A 350 -6.90 9.68 2.85
CA HIS A 350 -8.28 10.11 3.04
C HIS A 350 -9.24 8.92 3.01
N GLN A 351 -9.48 8.36 4.19
CA GLN A 351 -10.39 7.23 4.39
C GLN A 351 -11.38 7.54 5.49
N TYR A 352 -12.54 6.92 5.43
CA TYR A 352 -13.51 6.88 6.51
C TYR A 352 -13.36 5.55 7.24
N SER A 353 -13.08 5.61 8.55
CA SER A 353 -13.06 4.43 9.40
C SER A 353 -14.46 4.20 9.94
N LEU A 354 -15.03 3.03 9.62
CA LEU A 354 -16.34 2.58 10.07
C LEU A 354 -16.15 1.37 10.99
N SER A 355 -16.68 1.41 12.20
CA SER A 355 -16.71 0.22 13.05
C SER A 355 -18.14 -0.24 13.29
N PHE A 356 -18.33 -1.55 13.40
CA PHE A 356 -19.61 -2.15 13.80
C PHE A 356 -19.37 -3.43 14.61
N THR A 357 -20.39 -3.83 15.36
CA THR A 357 -20.42 -5.14 16.02
C THR A 357 -21.33 -6.06 15.22
N PRO A 358 -20.85 -7.21 14.74
CA PRO A 358 -21.68 -8.17 14.00
C PRO A 358 -22.89 -8.61 14.82
N SER A 359 -24.10 -8.45 14.29
CA SER A 359 -25.34 -8.84 14.98
C SER A 359 -25.41 -10.34 15.28
N GLY A 360 -24.71 -11.17 14.50
CA GLY A 360 -24.56 -12.62 14.72
C GLY A 360 -23.48 -13.01 15.74
N GLY A 361 -22.87 -12.05 16.43
CA GLY A 361 -21.86 -12.27 17.46
C GLY A 361 -20.42 -12.35 16.94
N GLY A 362 -20.16 -12.56 15.65
CA GLY A 362 -18.82 -12.40 15.04
C GLY A 362 -17.71 -13.32 15.60
N LYS A 363 -18.09 -14.46 16.19
CA LYS A 363 -17.18 -15.41 16.84
C LYS A 363 -17.23 -16.83 16.25
N ASP A 364 -17.60 -17.02 14.98
CA ASP A 364 -17.72 -18.37 14.39
C ASP A 364 -16.45 -18.85 13.67
N GLY A 365 -15.39 -18.03 13.63
CA GLY A 365 -14.15 -18.34 12.94
C GLY A 365 -14.29 -18.43 11.42
N LYS A 366 -15.40 -18.01 10.81
CA LYS A 366 -15.65 -18.06 9.36
C LYS A 366 -15.34 -16.73 8.70
N PHE A 367 -15.29 -16.73 7.37
CA PHE A 367 -15.24 -15.51 6.58
C PHE A 367 -16.65 -14.97 6.39
N HIS A 368 -16.85 -13.68 6.67
CA HIS A 368 -18.11 -12.97 6.53
C HIS A 368 -17.96 -11.88 5.47
N LYS A 369 -18.86 -11.87 4.49
CA LYS A 369 -18.92 -10.87 3.43
C LYS A 369 -19.50 -9.56 3.98
N VAL A 370 -18.82 -8.47 3.65
CA VAL A 370 -19.21 -7.13 4.01
C VAL A 370 -19.43 -6.31 2.76
N LYS A 371 -20.53 -5.55 2.75
CA LYS A 371 -20.83 -4.58 1.71
C LYS A 371 -21.04 -3.21 2.32
N VAL A 372 -20.36 -2.20 1.77
CA VAL A 372 -20.53 -0.80 2.15
C VAL A 372 -21.20 -0.06 0.99
N GLU A 373 -22.29 0.63 1.29
CA GLU A 373 -23.05 1.41 0.31
C GLU A 373 -23.13 2.87 0.75
N LEU A 374 -23.14 3.79 -0.22
CA LEU A 374 -23.50 5.18 0.05
C LEU A 374 -25.00 5.40 -0.13
N VAL A 375 -25.63 5.97 0.90
CA VAL A 375 -27.06 6.24 0.96
C VAL A 375 -27.35 7.73 1.14
N ALA A 376 -28.42 8.19 0.51
CA ALA A 376 -28.99 9.51 0.70
C ALA A 376 -29.89 9.54 1.97
N PRO A 377 -30.24 10.74 2.48
CA PRO A 377 -31.10 10.86 3.67
C PRO A 377 -32.48 10.19 3.54
N ASP A 378 -32.97 10.01 2.32
CA ASP A 378 -34.22 9.31 2.02
C ASP A 378 -34.06 7.77 2.00
N GLY A 379 -32.85 7.27 2.25
CA GLY A 379 -32.51 5.85 2.26
C GLY A 379 -32.21 5.26 0.88
N GLY A 380 -32.34 6.05 -0.19
CA GLY A 380 -31.98 5.67 -1.56
C GLY A 380 -30.47 5.79 -1.83
N PRO A 381 -30.00 5.44 -3.05
CA PRO A 381 -28.59 5.61 -3.41
C PRO A 381 -28.17 7.09 -3.39
N LEU A 382 -26.99 7.37 -2.81
CA LEU A 382 -26.45 8.73 -2.81
C LEU A 382 -26.25 9.23 -4.25
N THR A 383 -26.67 10.44 -4.58
CA THR A 383 -26.39 11.05 -5.90
C THR A 383 -25.30 12.09 -5.76
N ILE A 384 -24.20 11.90 -6.48
CA ILE A 384 -23.10 12.87 -6.57
C ILE A 384 -23.26 13.67 -7.86
N GLN A 385 -23.03 14.98 -7.81
CA GLN A 385 -23.07 15.87 -8.96
C GLN A 385 -21.79 16.71 -9.05
N ASP A 386 -21.40 17.07 -10.26
CA ASP A 386 -20.33 18.05 -10.48
C ASP A 386 -20.82 19.49 -10.25
N GLN A 387 -19.91 20.46 -10.39
CA GLN A 387 -20.24 21.89 -10.27
C GLN A 387 -21.27 22.39 -11.29
N LYS A 388 -21.51 21.63 -12.37
CA LYS A 388 -22.47 21.93 -13.43
C LYS A 388 -23.79 21.17 -13.24
N GLY A 389 -23.97 20.46 -12.13
CA GLY A 389 -25.17 19.67 -11.82
C GLY A 389 -25.25 18.33 -12.58
N LYS A 390 -24.19 17.92 -13.27
CA LYS A 390 -24.15 16.62 -13.96
C LYS A 390 -23.93 15.51 -12.95
N LYS A 391 -24.77 14.48 -12.98
CA LYS A 391 -24.61 13.28 -12.14
C LYS A 391 -23.29 12.58 -12.44
N LEU A 392 -22.52 12.34 -11.39
CA LEU A 392 -21.28 11.58 -11.43
C LEU A 392 -21.51 10.17 -10.92
N LYS A 393 -20.93 9.20 -11.62
CA LYS A 393 -20.83 7.83 -11.10
C LYS A 393 -19.70 7.79 -10.07
N TYR A 394 -19.91 7.03 -9.01
CA TYR A 394 -18.94 6.82 -7.95
C TYR A 394 -18.79 5.34 -7.62
N GLN A 395 -17.73 5.06 -6.88
CA GLN A 395 -17.43 3.75 -6.34
C GLN A 395 -17.04 3.89 -4.87
N VAL A 396 -17.39 2.87 -4.10
CA VAL A 396 -17.00 2.70 -2.70
C VAL A 396 -15.98 1.58 -2.66
N TYR A 397 -14.81 1.87 -2.10
CA TYR A 397 -13.73 0.93 -1.89
C TYR A 397 -13.67 0.62 -0.40
N ALA A 398 -13.86 -0.64 -0.05
CA ALA A 398 -13.77 -1.19 1.29
C ALA A 398 -13.43 -2.68 1.16
N ARG A 399 -12.93 -3.29 2.22
CA ARG A 399 -12.73 -4.75 2.25
C ARG A 399 -14.04 -5.48 2.00
N GLU A 400 -14.03 -6.50 1.14
CA GLU A 400 -15.22 -7.28 0.78
C GLU A 400 -15.68 -8.26 1.88
N GLY A 401 -14.88 -8.43 2.93
CA GLY A 401 -15.25 -9.27 4.07
C GLY A 401 -14.17 -9.35 5.13
N TYR A 402 -14.46 -10.02 6.23
CA TYR A 402 -13.54 -10.22 7.35
C TYR A 402 -13.57 -11.65 7.86
N GLN A 403 -12.44 -12.09 8.42
CA GLN A 403 -12.40 -13.33 9.17
C GLN A 403 -12.91 -13.06 10.59
N ALA A 404 -14.04 -13.67 10.94
CA ALA A 404 -14.56 -13.62 12.30
C ALA A 404 -13.59 -14.29 13.28
N SER A 405 -13.53 -13.75 14.51
CA SER A 405 -12.75 -14.36 15.57
C SER A 405 -13.24 -15.78 15.88
N LYS A 406 -12.37 -16.66 16.37
CA LYS A 406 -12.83 -17.94 16.94
C LYS A 406 -13.28 -17.68 18.38
N PRO A 407 -14.29 -18.39 18.90
CA PRO A 407 -14.55 -18.35 20.33
C PRO A 407 -13.28 -18.84 21.01
N GLY A 408 -12.73 -18.04 21.94
CA GLY A 408 -11.61 -18.51 22.74
C GLY A 408 -12.01 -19.83 23.40
N VAL A 409 -11.22 -20.88 23.18
CA VAL A 409 -11.16 -21.96 24.15
C VAL A 409 -10.58 -21.28 25.38
N GLY A 410 -11.41 -21.02 26.40
CA GLY A 410 -10.93 -20.42 27.63
C GLY A 410 -9.83 -21.30 28.21
N ASP A 411 -8.71 -20.68 28.55
CA ASP A 411 -7.74 -21.25 29.49
C ASP A 411 -8.29 -21.14 30.93
#